data_AF-A0A7S2I8H4-F1
#
_entry.id   AF-A0A7S2I8H4-F1
#
_cell.length_a   1.000
_cell.length_b   1.000
_cell.length_c   1.000
_cell.angle_alpha   90.00
_cell.angle_beta   90.00
_cell.angle_gamma   90.00
#
_symmetry.space_group_name_H-M   'P 1'
#
loop_
_entity.id
_entity.type
_entity.pdbx_description
1 polymer ?
#
loop_
_entity_poly.entity_id
_entity_poly.type
_entity_poly.pdbx_seq_one_letter_code
_entity_poly.pdbx_strand_id
1 'polypeptide(L)'
;EKCPRHGTPQFDETCQPQPKAFFNTIDLICVVLFTVEYFVRLVLSAFMRSELVDADKNLLLRWMVSEDVILMPTRLARLRVWVLNWSNLIDLAAIVPWYLTEISAALNGGGNDQGFVLKILRLTRVVRAFRLGR
;
A
#
# COMPACT_ATOMS: atom_id res chain seq x y z
N GLU A 1 -20.04 5.18 -22.69
CA GLU A 1 -18.97 4.52 -23.48
C GLU A 1 -18.77 5.29 -24.77
N LYS A 2 -17.58 5.87 -25.02
CA LYS A 2 -17.34 6.69 -26.21
C LYS A 2 -16.01 6.41 -26.92
N CYS A 3 -15.42 5.23 -26.74
CA CYS A 3 -14.35 4.78 -27.65
C CYS A 3 -14.90 3.66 -28.53
N PRO A 4 -15.04 3.91 -29.85
CA PRO A 4 -15.48 2.89 -30.78
C PRO A 4 -14.44 1.77 -30.91
N ARG A 5 -14.90 0.53 -31.17
CA ARG A 5 -14.02 -0.64 -31.25
C ARG A 5 -13.12 -0.55 -32.49
N HIS A 6 -11.91 -1.11 -32.37
CA HIS A 6 -10.96 -1.22 -33.46
C HIS A 6 -11.61 -1.89 -34.69
N GLY A 7 -11.52 -1.26 -35.87
CA GLY A 7 -12.16 -1.73 -37.10
C GLY A 7 -13.49 -1.04 -37.47
N THR A 8 -13.91 -0.02 -36.73
CA THR A 8 -15.04 0.85 -37.12
C THR A 8 -14.54 2.16 -37.73
N PRO A 9 -15.28 2.79 -38.66
CA PRO A 9 -14.83 3.98 -39.40
C PRO A 9 -14.64 5.25 -38.54
N GLN A 10 -15.00 5.20 -37.25
CA GLN A 10 -14.79 6.28 -36.28
C GLN A 10 -13.71 5.94 -35.24
N PHE A 11 -12.86 4.94 -35.52
CA PHE A 11 -11.77 4.55 -34.63
C PHE A 11 -10.72 5.66 -34.55
N ASP A 12 -10.65 6.31 -33.40
CA ASP A 12 -9.59 7.24 -33.04
C ASP A 12 -8.58 6.50 -32.17
N GLU A 13 -7.34 6.37 -32.67
CA GLU A 13 -6.23 5.69 -32.00
C GLU A 13 -5.82 6.40 -30.69
N THR A 14 -6.20 7.67 -30.53
CA THR A 14 -5.95 8.45 -29.31
C THR A 14 -7.06 8.31 -28.25
N CYS A 15 -8.17 7.64 -28.57
CA CYS A 15 -9.28 7.46 -27.63
C CYS A 15 -8.92 6.42 -26.57
N GLN A 16 -8.56 6.88 -25.38
CA GLN A 16 -8.26 6.00 -24.25
C GLN A 16 -9.55 5.65 -23.47
N PRO A 17 -9.79 4.38 -23.11
CA PRO A 17 -10.96 4.00 -22.35
C PRO A 17 -10.90 4.60 -20.94
N GLN A 18 -11.81 5.53 -20.66
CA GLN A 18 -11.95 6.13 -19.34
C GLN A 18 -12.66 5.18 -18.37
N PRO A 19 -12.20 5.06 -17.12
CA PRO A 19 -12.87 4.23 -16.11
C PRO A 19 -14.29 4.75 -15.82
N LYS A 20 -15.26 3.85 -15.60
CA LYS A 20 -16.62 4.23 -15.20
C LYS A 20 -16.56 4.88 -13.80
N ALA A 21 -17.33 5.95 -13.57
CA ALA A 21 -17.33 6.71 -12.30
C ALA A 21 -17.58 5.86 -11.03
N PHE A 22 -18.31 4.75 -11.19
CA PHE A 22 -18.54 3.78 -10.11
C PHE A 22 -17.23 3.15 -9.56
N PHE A 23 -16.28 2.81 -10.44
CA PHE A 23 -15.01 2.24 -10.02
C PHE A 23 -14.18 3.23 -9.20
N ASN A 24 -14.25 4.52 -9.53
CA ASN A 24 -13.53 5.56 -8.79
C ASN A 24 -14.07 5.71 -7.35
N THR A 25 -15.38 5.58 -7.17
CA THR A 25 -16.03 5.69 -5.86
C THR A 25 -15.63 4.52 -4.95
N ILE A 26 -15.63 3.29 -5.49
CA ILE A 26 -15.21 2.09 -4.75
C ILE A 26 -13.75 2.16 -4.37
N ASP A 27 -12.89 2.61 -5.28
CA ASP A 27 -11.46 2.72 -5.02
C ASP A 27 -11.18 3.69 -3.87
N LEU A 28 -11.85 4.84 -3.85
CA LEU A 28 -11.73 5.81 -2.76
C LEU A 28 -12.15 5.22 -1.41
N ILE A 29 -13.29 4.52 -1.35
CA ILE A 29 -13.77 3.88 -0.12
C ILE A 29 -12.75 2.84 0.37
N CYS A 30 -12.19 2.03 -0.54
CA CYS A 30 -11.18 1.02 -0.20
C CYS A 30 -9.92 1.66 0.38
N VAL A 31 -9.45 2.77 -0.20
CA VAL A 31 -8.26 3.49 0.29
C VAL A 31 -8.53 4.07 1.67
N VAL A 32 -9.69 4.68 1.89
CA VAL A 32 -10.07 5.22 3.21
C VAL A 32 -10.10 4.12 4.28
N LEU A 33 -10.72 2.96 3.98
CA LEU A 33 -10.77 1.86 4.94
C LEU A 33 -9.37 1.31 5.26
N PHE A 34 -8.53 1.07 4.25
CA PHE A 34 -7.18 0.55 4.47
C PHE A 34 -6.25 1.54 5.14
N THR A 35 -6.38 2.84 4.86
CA THR A 35 -5.58 3.86 5.53
C THR A 35 -5.93 3.95 7.01
N VAL A 36 -7.21 3.90 7.36
CA VAL A 36 -7.65 3.85 8.77
C VAL A 36 -7.17 2.57 9.45
N GLU A 37 -7.36 1.41 8.84
CA GLU A 37 -6.88 0.11 9.37
C GLU A 37 -5.37 0.13 9.60
N TYR A 38 -4.61 0.59 8.61
CA TYR A 38 -3.15 0.69 8.69
C TYR A 38 -2.70 1.70 9.76
N PHE A 39 -3.37 2.85 9.86
CA PHE A 39 -3.04 3.86 10.86
C PHE A 39 -3.28 3.36 12.28
N VAL A 40 -4.40 2.69 12.52
CA VAL A 40 -4.68 2.05 13.82
C VAL A 40 -3.59 1.01 14.13
N ARG A 41 -3.22 0.15 13.17
CA ARG A 41 -2.13 -0.81 13.36
C ARG A 41 -0.78 -0.15 13.64
N LEU A 42 -0.47 0.96 12.98
CA LEU A 42 0.77 1.71 13.16
C LEU A 42 0.83 2.38 14.54
N VAL A 43 -0.28 2.95 15.01
CA VAL A 43 -0.39 3.51 16.34
C VAL A 43 -0.27 2.40 17.39
N LEU A 44 -1.03 1.32 17.23
CA LEU A 44 -0.98 0.17 18.14
C LEU A 44 0.41 -0.47 18.17
N SER A 45 1.13 -0.58 17.05
CA SER A 45 2.50 -1.13 17.03
C SER A 45 3.54 -0.18 17.64
N ALA A 46 3.27 1.13 17.66
CA ALA A 46 4.10 2.10 18.37
C ALA A 46 3.92 2.01 19.90
N PHE A 47 2.69 1.74 20.36
CA PHE A 47 2.36 1.63 21.77
C PHE A 47 2.59 0.23 22.34
N MET A 48 2.38 -0.82 21.55
CA MET A 48 2.53 -2.20 21.96
C MET A 48 3.98 -2.66 21.76
N ARG A 49 4.54 -3.30 22.79
CA ARG A 49 5.90 -3.83 22.75
C ARG A 49 5.93 -5.12 21.91
N SER A 50 6.17 -4.97 20.60
CA SER A 50 6.26 -6.09 19.64
C SER A 50 7.29 -7.15 20.02
N GLU A 51 8.33 -6.77 20.78
CA GLU A 51 9.35 -7.67 21.34
C GLU A 51 8.78 -8.82 22.19
N LEU A 52 7.61 -8.66 22.82
CA LEU A 52 6.99 -9.72 23.63
C LEU A 52 6.06 -10.66 22.83
N VAL A 53 5.64 -10.23 21.64
CA VAL A 53 4.67 -10.96 20.82
C VAL A 53 5.32 -11.65 19.64
N ASP A 54 6.34 -11.05 19.03
CA ASP A 54 7.15 -11.64 17.96
C ASP A 54 8.37 -12.42 18.48
N ALA A 55 8.64 -12.40 19.80
CA ALA A 55 9.69 -13.25 20.35
C ALA A 55 9.29 -14.72 20.16
N ASP A 56 10.00 -15.37 19.24
CA ASP A 56 9.93 -16.80 19.02
C ASP A 56 10.05 -17.51 20.37
N LYS A 57 9.25 -18.56 20.59
CA LYS A 57 9.19 -19.27 21.89
C LYS A 57 10.58 -19.74 22.32
N ASN A 58 11.44 -20.08 21.35
CA ASN A 58 12.83 -20.47 21.54
C ASN A 58 13.72 -19.32 22.02
N LEU A 59 13.40 -18.10 21.63
CA LEU A 59 14.13 -16.88 21.96
C LEU A 59 13.74 -16.38 23.36
N LEU A 60 12.45 -16.49 23.74
CA LEU A 60 11.98 -16.33 25.12
C LEU A 60 12.64 -17.35 26.08
N LEU A 61 12.74 -18.62 25.67
CA LEU A 61 13.46 -19.65 26.43
C LEU A 61 14.93 -19.31 26.62
N ARG A 62 15.61 -18.80 25.58
CA ARG A 62 16.99 -18.30 25.69
C ARG A 62 17.08 -17.11 26.64
N TRP A 63 16.11 -16.18 26.63
CA TRP A 63 16.10 -15.04 27.53
C TRP A 63 15.88 -15.40 29.00
N MET A 64 15.25 -16.55 29.30
CA MET A 64 15.12 -17.05 30.66
C MET A 64 16.36 -17.78 31.18
N VAL A 65 17.24 -18.24 30.28
CA VAL A 65 18.39 -19.10 30.61
C VAL A 65 19.73 -18.37 30.45
N SER A 66 19.82 -17.34 29.60
CA SER A 66 21.06 -16.61 29.29
C SER A 66 21.21 -15.34 30.15
N GLU A 67 22.41 -15.11 30.71
CA GLU A 67 22.77 -13.93 31.51
C GLU A 67 23.16 -12.70 30.65
N ASP A 68 22.63 -12.56 29.43
CA ASP A 68 23.01 -11.49 28.52
C ASP A 68 22.29 -10.17 28.84
N VAL A 69 23.01 -9.03 28.77
CA VAL A 69 22.45 -7.69 28.99
C VAL A 69 21.61 -7.21 27.80
N ILE A 70 20.37 -6.77 28.09
CA ILE A 70 19.36 -6.42 27.09
C ILE A 70 19.64 -5.02 26.51
N LEU A 71 20.15 -4.93 25.29
CA LEU A 71 20.18 -3.68 24.52
C LEU A 71 18.79 -3.41 23.93
N MET A 72 17.99 -2.59 24.62
CA MET A 72 16.66 -2.23 24.13
C MET A 72 16.74 -1.30 22.91
N PRO A 73 16.14 -1.65 21.76
CA PRO A 73 16.08 -0.78 20.61
C PRO A 73 15.13 0.39 20.84
N THR A 74 15.45 1.52 20.21
CA THR A 74 14.64 2.74 20.26
C THR A 74 13.27 2.54 19.59
N ARG A 75 12.27 3.35 19.98
CA ARG A 75 10.89 3.26 19.47
C ARG A 75 10.82 3.35 17.94
N LEU A 76 11.68 4.15 17.32
CA LEU A 76 11.75 4.30 15.87
C LEU A 76 12.37 3.08 15.18
N ALA A 77 13.38 2.44 15.79
CA ALA A 77 13.93 1.21 15.26
C ALA A 77 12.87 0.10 15.23
N ARG A 78 12.04 0.01 16.27
CA ARG A 78 10.91 -0.93 16.33
C ARG A 78 9.85 -0.66 15.27
N LEU A 79 9.50 0.62 15.06
CA LEU A 79 8.56 0.99 14.00
C LEU A 79 9.10 0.67 12.61
N ARG A 80 10.40 0.92 12.34
CA ARG A 80 11.01 0.56 11.06
C ARG A 80 10.95 -0.93 10.78
N VAL A 81 11.29 -1.75 11.78
CA VAL A 81 11.19 -3.21 11.66
C VAL A 81 9.75 -3.65 11.39
N TRP A 82 8.77 -3.08 12.11
CA TRP A 82 7.36 -3.39 11.90
C TRP A 82 6.86 -2.96 10.51
N VAL A 83 7.19 -1.76 10.04
CA VAL A 83 6.79 -1.27 8.71
C VAL A 83 7.40 -2.12 7.59
N LEU A 84 8.64 -2.59 7.78
CA LEU A 84 9.35 -3.43 6.81
C LEU A 84 8.91 -4.91 6.83
N ASN A 85 8.07 -5.32 7.78
CA ASN A 85 7.48 -6.66 7.75
C ASN A 85 6.66 -6.84 6.47
N TRP A 86 6.82 -7.99 5.84
CA TRP A 86 6.22 -8.30 4.53
C TRP A 86 4.71 -8.04 4.48
N SER A 87 3.99 -8.39 5.54
CA SER A 87 2.54 -8.16 5.64
C SER A 87 2.18 -6.67 5.61
N ASN A 88 2.92 -5.83 6.34
CA ASN A 88 2.61 -4.40 6.45
C ASN A 88 3.09 -3.62 5.22
N LEU A 89 4.15 -4.10 4.56
CA LEU A 89 4.66 -3.52 3.32
C LEU A 89 3.64 -3.67 2.18
N ILE A 90 2.95 -4.81 2.10
CA ILE A 90 1.90 -5.05 1.10
C ILE A 90 0.72 -4.11 1.33
N ASP A 91 0.33 -3.90 2.58
CA ASP A 91 -0.75 -2.98 2.95
C ASP A 91 -0.42 -1.55 2.53
N LEU A 92 0.83 -1.13 2.72
CA LEU A 92 1.32 0.17 2.28
C LEU A 92 1.34 0.28 0.75
N ALA A 93 1.82 -0.74 0.04
CA ALA A 93 1.82 -0.78 -1.42
C ALA A 93 0.40 -0.71 -2.03
N ALA A 94 -0.63 -1.18 -1.31
CA ALA A 94 -2.02 -1.13 -1.75
C ALA A 94 -2.65 0.28 -1.67
N ILE A 95 -2.22 1.14 -0.74
CA ILE A 95 -2.75 2.51 -0.56
C ILE A 95 -1.97 3.57 -1.33
N VAL A 96 -0.67 3.33 -1.61
CA VAL A 96 0.24 4.20 -2.37
C VAL A 96 -0.31 4.77 -3.70
N PRO A 97 -1.08 4.03 -4.51
CA PRO A 97 -1.39 4.48 -5.88
C PRO A 97 -2.25 5.75 -5.89
N TRP A 98 -3.20 5.83 -4.96
CA TRP A 98 -4.08 6.98 -4.81
C TRP A 98 -3.31 8.21 -4.30
N TYR A 99 -2.38 8.03 -3.37
CA TYR A 99 -1.55 9.14 -2.91
C TYR A 99 -0.60 9.64 -4.00
N LEU A 100 -0.04 8.75 -4.83
CA LEU A 100 0.81 9.15 -5.96
C LEU A 100 0.02 9.92 -7.02
N THR A 101 -1.24 9.57 -7.30
CA THR A 101 -2.08 10.33 -8.23
C THR A 101 -2.32 11.74 -7.71
N GLU A 102 -2.70 11.90 -6.44
CA GLU A 102 -2.95 13.21 -5.84
C GLU A 102 -1.67 14.06 -5.73
N ILE A 103 -0.55 13.45 -5.33
CA ILE A 103 0.74 14.14 -5.23
C ILE A 103 1.25 14.55 -6.61
N SER A 104 1.17 13.67 -7.60
CA SER A 104 1.59 14.00 -8.98
C SER A 104 0.70 15.09 -9.60
N ALA A 105 -0.61 15.08 -9.31
CA ALA A 105 -1.53 16.13 -9.72
C ALA A 105 -1.22 17.47 -9.03
N ALA A 106 -0.88 17.44 -7.73
CA ALA A 106 -0.53 18.63 -6.96
C ALA A 106 0.83 19.23 -7.36
N LEU A 107 1.83 18.39 -7.68
CA LEU A 107 3.19 18.83 -8.00
C LEU A 107 3.36 19.26 -9.46
N ASN A 108 2.70 18.60 -10.41
CA ASN A 108 2.95 18.82 -11.84
C ASN A 108 2.00 19.81 -12.51
N GLY A 109 1.13 20.51 -11.76
CA GLY A 109 0.35 21.64 -12.26
C GLY A 109 -0.15 21.47 -13.71
N GLY A 110 -0.94 20.42 -13.98
CA GLY A 110 -1.54 20.21 -15.30
C GLY A 110 -0.64 19.66 -16.42
N GLY A 111 0.53 19.09 -16.11
CA GLY A 111 1.42 18.44 -17.09
C GLY A 111 1.08 16.98 -17.41
N ASN A 112 0.94 16.68 -18.71
CA ASN A 112 0.33 15.51 -19.35
C ASN A 112 1.09 14.16 -19.25
N ASP A 113 1.52 13.71 -18.07
CA ASP A 113 2.16 12.37 -17.91
C ASP A 113 1.19 11.30 -17.35
N GLN A 114 -0.07 11.37 -17.78
CA GLN A 114 -1.12 10.41 -17.39
C GLN A 114 -0.75 8.96 -17.77
N GLY A 115 0.07 8.76 -18.81
CA GLY A 115 0.50 7.44 -19.27
C GLY A 115 1.35 6.67 -18.26
N PHE A 116 2.24 7.34 -17.51
CA PHE A 116 3.07 6.69 -16.49
C PHE A 116 2.28 6.39 -15.22
N VAL A 117 1.43 7.33 -14.80
CA VAL A 117 0.53 7.18 -13.64
C VAL A 117 -0.45 6.03 -13.85
N LEU A 118 -1.03 5.89 -15.04
CA LEU A 118 -1.91 4.76 -15.39
C LEU A 118 -1.19 3.41 -15.38
N LYS A 119 0.11 3.36 -15.71
CA LYS A 119 0.93 2.13 -15.62
C LYS A 119 1.20 1.74 -14.17
N ILE A 120 1.55 2.72 -13.32
CA ILE A 120 1.77 2.49 -11.88
C ILE A 120 0.48 2.07 -11.17
N LEU A 121 -0.64 2.71 -11.49
CA LEU A 121 -1.96 2.34 -10.98
C LEU A 121 -2.33 0.89 -11.30
N ARG A 122 -1.94 0.38 -12.47
CA ARG A 122 -2.18 -1.02 -12.85
C ARG A 122 -1.26 -1.98 -12.08
N LEU A 123 0.03 -1.67 -11.96
CA LEU A 123 1.00 -2.52 -11.24
C LEU A 123 0.65 -2.71 -9.76
N THR A 124 0.19 -1.65 -9.12
CA THR A 124 -0.15 -1.66 -7.69
C THR A 124 -1.45 -2.38 -7.39
N ARG A 125 -2.45 -2.35 -8.29
CA ARG A 125 -3.64 -3.21 -8.19
C ARG A 125 -3.29 -4.70 -8.30
N VAL A 126 -2.29 -5.07 -9.10
CA VAL A 126 -1.78 -6.46 -9.18
C VAL A 126 -1.19 -6.89 -7.84
N VAL A 127 -0.42 -6.02 -7.17
CA VAL A 127 0.13 -6.28 -5.82
C VAL A 127 -0.97 -6.54 -4.79
N ARG A 128 -2.08 -5.78 -4.81
CA ARG A 128 -3.25 -6.06 -3.96
C ARG A 128 -3.93 -7.38 -4.34
N ALA A 129 -4.07 -7.70 -5.63
CA ALA A 129 -4.69 -8.94 -6.09
C ALA A 129 -3.91 -10.19 -5.64
N PHE A 130 -2.57 -10.11 -5.57
CA PHE A 130 -1.73 -11.17 -5.01
C PHE A 130 -2.02 -11.47 -3.53
N ARG A 131 -2.51 -10.49 -2.75
CA ARG A 131 -2.92 -10.69 -1.35
C ARG A 131 -4.30 -11.35 -1.21
N LEU A 132 -5.15 -11.28 -2.24
CA LEU A 132 -6.50 -11.86 -2.24
C LEU A 132 -6.53 -13.34 -2.62
N GLY A 133 -5.44 -13.86 -3.19
CA GLY A 133 -5.31 -15.26 -3.63
C GLY A 133 -4.76 -16.22 -2.58
N ARG A 134 -4.69 -15.82 -1.31
CA ARG A 134 -4.31 -16.69 -0.19
C ARG A 134 -5.34 -16.62 0.93
#